data_AF-A0A2J8X1Y3-F1
#
_entry.id   AF-A0A2J8X1Y3-F1
#
_cell.length_a   1.000
_cell.length_b   1.000
_cell.length_c   1.000
_cell.angle_alpha   90.00
_cell.angle_beta   90.00
_cell.angle_gamma   90.00
#
_symmetry.space_group_name_H-M   'P 1'
#
loop_
_entity.id
_entity.type
_entity.pdbx_description
1 polymer ?
#
loop_
_entity_poly.entity_id
_entity_poly.type
_entity_poly.pdbx_seq_one_letter_code
_entity_poly.pdbx_strand_id
1 'polypeptide(L)'
;YNHWFDGMALLHQFRMAKGTVTYRSKFLQSDTYKANSAKNRIVISEFGTLALPDPCKNVFERFMSRFELPAMTDNTNVNYVRYKGDYYLCTETNFMNKVDIETLEKTEKLLPGRYYSKPFVTFHQINAFEDQGCVIIDLCCQDNGRTLEVYQLQNLRKAGEGLDQVYNSAAKSFPRRFVLPLNVSLNAPEGDNLSPLSYTSASAVKQADGTIWCSHENLHQEDLEKEGGIEFPQIYYDQFSGKKYHFFYGCGFRHLVGDSLIKVDVVNKTLK
;
A
#
# COMPACT_ATOMS: atom_id res chain seq x y z
N TYR A 1 2.70 -21.04 12.78
CA TYR A 1 2.80 -19.87 11.90
C TYR A 1 4.20 -19.30 11.96
N ASN A 2 4.67 -18.78 10.83
CA ASN A 2 6.03 -18.29 10.59
C ASN A 2 6.08 -16.80 10.27
N HIS A 3 5.01 -16.19 9.76
CA HIS A 3 4.93 -14.76 9.46
C HIS A 3 3.87 -14.06 10.33
N TRP A 4 4.04 -12.76 10.60
CA TRP A 4 3.10 -11.98 11.42
C TRP A 4 1.66 -12.05 10.90
N PHE A 5 1.49 -12.00 9.57
CA PHE A 5 0.19 -12.03 8.91
C PHE A 5 -0.54 -13.39 8.93
N ASP A 6 0.10 -14.46 9.41
CA ASP A 6 -0.49 -15.81 9.36
C ASP A 6 -1.33 -16.15 10.60
N GLY A 7 -1.35 -15.30 11.63
CA GLY A 7 -2.08 -15.54 12.87
C GLY A 7 -3.60 -15.66 12.64
N MET A 8 -4.27 -16.55 13.37
CA MET A 8 -5.73 -16.66 13.28
C MET A 8 -6.41 -15.37 13.76
N ALA A 9 -7.35 -14.88 12.95
CA ALA A 9 -8.04 -13.63 13.20
C ALA A 9 -8.72 -13.60 14.58
N LEU A 10 -8.28 -12.68 15.44
CA LEU A 10 -8.90 -12.36 16.72
C LEU A 10 -9.57 -11.00 16.59
N LEU A 11 -10.89 -10.97 16.77
CA LEU A 11 -11.66 -9.74 16.74
C LEU A 11 -11.53 -9.05 18.10
N HIS A 12 -11.31 -7.74 18.10
CA HIS A 12 -11.25 -6.90 19.30
C HIS A 12 -12.36 -5.84 19.24
N GLN A 13 -13.09 -5.62 20.33
CA GLN A 13 -14.07 -4.54 20.44
C GLN A 13 -13.90 -3.79 21.75
N PHE A 14 -13.86 -2.46 21.64
CA PHE A 14 -14.05 -1.52 22.73
C PHE A 14 -15.42 -0.85 22.56
N ARG A 15 -16.31 -1.00 23.54
CA ARG A 15 -17.60 -0.31 23.56
C ARG A 15 -17.58 0.75 24.65
N MET A 16 -17.80 2.00 24.23
CA MET A 16 -17.86 3.17 25.11
C MET A 16 -19.33 3.60 25.25
N ALA A 17 -19.88 3.59 26.46
CA ALA A 17 -21.25 4.02 26.72
C ALA A 17 -21.37 4.57 28.14
N LYS A 18 -22.00 5.75 28.28
CA LYS A 18 -22.26 6.40 29.59
C LYS A 18 -21.00 6.52 30.47
N GLY A 19 -19.86 6.87 29.86
CA GLY A 19 -18.57 7.00 30.56
C GLY A 19 -17.90 5.68 30.96
N THR A 20 -18.49 4.52 30.62
CA THR A 20 -17.87 3.20 30.84
C THR A 20 -17.31 2.64 29.54
N VAL A 21 -16.17 1.95 29.63
CA VAL A 21 -15.55 1.20 28.53
C VAL A 21 -15.61 -0.29 28.84
N THR A 22 -16.09 -1.08 27.88
CA THR A 22 -16.06 -2.55 27.96
C THR A 22 -15.23 -3.10 26.81
N TYR A 23 -14.41 -4.11 27.10
CA TYR A 23 -13.58 -4.80 26.12
C TYR A 23 -14.06 -6.24 25.94
N ARG A 24 -14.09 -6.71 24.70
CA ARG A 24 -14.31 -8.12 24.36
C ARG A 24 -13.40 -8.54 23.21
N SER A 25 -12.99 -9.80 23.20
CA SER A 25 -12.34 -10.42 22.05
C SER A 25 -12.88 -11.82 21.77
N LYS A 26 -12.83 -12.23 20.50
CA LYS A 26 -13.27 -13.56 20.07
C LYS A 26 -12.57 -13.97 18.76
N PHE A 27 -12.09 -15.21 18.69
CA PHE A 27 -11.59 -15.76 17.43
C PHE A 27 -12.72 -15.81 16.40
N LEU A 28 -12.43 -15.30 15.20
CA LEU A 28 -13.33 -15.44 14.07
C LEU A 28 -13.46 -16.93 13.74
N GLN A 29 -14.69 -17.44 13.67
CA GLN A 29 -14.98 -18.83 13.33
C GLN A 29 -14.92 -19.04 11.82
N SER A 30 -13.78 -18.69 11.20
CA SER A 30 -13.51 -18.91 9.77
C SER A 30 -13.36 -20.40 9.46
N ASP A 31 -13.47 -20.75 8.18
CA ASP A 31 -13.28 -22.13 7.75
C ASP A 31 -11.86 -22.62 8.04
N THR A 32 -10.85 -21.76 7.85
CA THR A 32 -9.47 -22.07 8.25
C THR A 32 -9.34 -22.30 9.75
N TYR A 33 -9.94 -21.43 10.59
CA TYR A 33 -9.88 -21.60 12.05
C TYR A 33 -10.52 -22.93 12.48
N LYS A 34 -11.70 -23.25 11.93
CA LYS A 34 -12.40 -24.51 12.22
C LYS A 34 -11.61 -25.73 11.74
N ALA A 35 -11.08 -25.69 10.52
CA ALA A 35 -10.31 -26.79 9.94
C ALA A 35 -9.03 -27.06 10.74
N ASN A 36 -8.29 -26.00 11.08
CA ASN A 36 -7.06 -26.10 11.87
C ASN A 36 -7.36 -26.60 13.29
N SER A 37 -8.45 -26.11 13.91
CA SER A 37 -8.88 -26.54 15.25
C SER A 37 -9.34 -27.99 15.27
N ALA A 38 -10.14 -28.41 14.29
CA ALA A 38 -10.66 -29.79 14.19
C ALA A 38 -9.53 -30.81 13.98
N LYS A 39 -8.44 -30.42 13.34
CA LYS A 39 -7.28 -31.29 13.09
C LYS A 39 -6.11 -31.05 14.05
N ASN A 40 -6.26 -30.10 14.98
CA ASN A 40 -5.22 -29.65 15.90
C ASN A 40 -3.86 -29.38 15.21
N ARG A 41 -3.89 -28.85 13.98
CA ARG A 41 -2.70 -28.56 13.16
C ARG A 41 -3.04 -27.58 12.05
N ILE A 42 -2.02 -26.97 11.44
CA ILE A 42 -2.18 -26.10 10.26
C ILE A 42 -2.42 -26.99 9.03
N VAL A 43 -3.66 -26.99 8.53
CA VAL A 43 -4.08 -27.74 7.33
C VAL A 43 -4.31 -26.84 6.12
N ILE A 44 -4.40 -25.52 6.33
CA ILE A 44 -4.51 -24.50 5.28
C ILE A 44 -3.23 -23.65 5.28
N SER A 45 -2.64 -23.45 4.11
CA SER A 45 -1.47 -22.58 3.94
C SER A 45 -1.87 -21.12 4.06
N GLU A 46 -1.02 -20.34 4.71
CA GLU A 46 -1.12 -18.87 4.83
C GLU A 46 0.08 -18.21 4.13
N PHE A 47 0.09 -16.88 4.10
CA PHE A 47 1.08 -16.05 3.40
C PHE A 47 2.54 -16.52 3.60
N GLY A 48 2.98 -16.71 4.85
CA GLY A 48 4.34 -17.14 5.17
C GLY A 48 4.44 -18.56 5.75
N THR A 49 3.33 -19.30 5.84
CA THR A 49 3.30 -20.64 6.44
C THR A 49 2.60 -21.63 5.53
N LEU A 50 3.36 -22.53 4.92
CA LEU A 50 2.76 -23.65 4.19
C LEU A 50 2.08 -24.62 5.16
N ALA A 51 0.91 -25.11 4.78
CA ALA A 51 0.26 -26.22 5.45
C ALA A 51 1.22 -27.41 5.50
N LEU A 52 1.15 -28.17 6.60
CA LEU A 52 1.86 -29.43 6.64
C LEU A 52 1.26 -30.35 5.57
N PRO A 53 2.06 -30.81 4.59
CA PRO A 53 1.56 -31.72 3.58
C PRO A 53 0.92 -32.91 4.28
N ASP A 54 -0.19 -33.36 3.72
CA ASP A 54 -0.79 -34.61 4.15
C ASP A 54 0.31 -35.68 4.12
N PRO A 55 0.60 -36.38 5.23
CA PRO A 55 1.60 -37.43 5.25
C PRO A 55 1.35 -38.53 4.20
N CYS A 56 0.17 -38.52 3.56
CA CYS A 56 -0.21 -39.40 2.46
C CYS A 56 -0.03 -38.81 1.04
N LYS A 57 0.58 -37.63 0.83
CA LYS A 57 0.78 -37.01 -0.52
C LYS A 57 2.25 -36.90 -0.95
N ASN A 58 2.54 -37.22 -2.22
CA ASN A 58 3.88 -37.44 -2.78
C ASN A 58 4.71 -36.17 -3.08
N VAL A 59 6.04 -36.34 -3.06
CA VAL A 59 7.11 -35.31 -3.10
C VAL A 59 7.20 -34.52 -4.43
N PHE A 60 6.63 -35.02 -5.53
CA PHE A 60 6.89 -34.52 -6.88
C PHE A 60 6.23 -33.17 -7.20
N GLU A 61 5.23 -32.73 -6.44
CA GLU A 61 4.58 -31.42 -6.61
C GLU A 61 5.46 -30.23 -6.14
N ARG A 62 6.57 -30.49 -5.44
CA ARG A 62 7.33 -29.46 -4.69
C ARG A 62 8.41 -28.72 -5.49
N PHE A 63 8.69 -29.06 -6.75
CA PHE A 63 9.98 -28.71 -7.38
C PHE A 63 9.95 -27.72 -8.59
N MET A 64 8.84 -27.05 -8.89
CA MET A 64 8.76 -26.22 -10.11
C MET A 64 8.43 -24.75 -9.82
N SER A 65 9.46 -23.90 -9.69
CA SER A 65 9.31 -22.44 -9.85
C SER A 65 10.51 -21.84 -10.60
N ARG A 66 10.25 -21.34 -11.81
CA ARG A 66 11.20 -20.67 -12.73
C ARG A 66 11.33 -19.18 -12.40
N PHE A 67 12.53 -18.64 -12.66
CA PHE A 67 12.91 -17.23 -12.52
C PHE A 67 12.82 -16.50 -13.86
N GLU A 68 11.63 -16.03 -14.22
CA GLU A 68 11.40 -14.88 -15.12
C GLU A 68 10.16 -14.15 -14.56
N LEU A 69 10.18 -12.80 -14.52
CA LEU A 69 8.98 -12.04 -14.16
C LEU A 69 7.95 -12.24 -15.28
N PRO A 70 6.80 -12.89 -15.02
CA PRO A 70 5.78 -13.07 -16.04
C PRO A 70 5.28 -11.71 -16.50
N ALA A 71 4.97 -11.57 -17.79
CA ALA A 71 4.22 -10.41 -18.28
C ALA A 71 2.93 -10.29 -17.45
N MET A 72 2.72 -9.11 -16.86
CA MET A 72 1.55 -8.88 -16.02
C MET A 72 0.29 -8.95 -16.88
N THR A 73 -0.73 -9.68 -16.41
CA THR A 73 -1.95 -9.91 -17.20
C THR A 73 -2.81 -8.65 -17.29
N ASP A 74 -3.41 -8.41 -18.46
CA ASP A 74 -4.45 -7.41 -18.68
C ASP A 74 -5.87 -7.99 -18.54
N ASN A 75 -6.00 -9.22 -18.02
CA ASN A 75 -7.28 -9.89 -17.77
C ASN A 75 -8.00 -9.28 -16.55
N THR A 76 -8.81 -8.27 -16.82
CA THR A 76 -9.54 -7.50 -15.81
C THR A 76 -10.88 -8.15 -15.42
N ASN A 77 -10.85 -9.37 -14.90
CA ASN A 77 -12.04 -10.20 -14.65
C ASN A 77 -12.62 -10.12 -13.23
N VAL A 78 -12.11 -9.24 -12.36
CA VAL A 78 -12.48 -9.23 -10.93
C VAL A 78 -13.62 -8.25 -10.65
N ASN A 79 -13.49 -7.00 -11.10
CA ASN A 79 -14.47 -5.96 -10.78
C ASN A 79 -14.54 -4.89 -11.86
N TYR A 80 -15.47 -3.95 -11.72
CA TYR A 80 -15.50 -2.71 -12.48
C TYR A 80 -15.53 -1.49 -11.56
N VAL A 81 -15.00 -0.37 -12.05
CA VAL A 81 -15.05 0.94 -11.40
C VAL A 81 -15.56 1.99 -12.37
N ARG A 82 -16.24 3.01 -11.84
CA ARG A 82 -16.69 4.16 -12.63
C ARG A 82 -15.79 5.36 -12.35
N TYR A 83 -15.13 5.89 -13.37
CA TYR A 83 -14.24 7.04 -13.27
C TYR A 83 -14.62 8.10 -14.31
N LYS A 84 -14.93 9.33 -13.86
CA LYS A 84 -15.37 10.46 -14.72
C LYS A 84 -16.52 10.11 -15.68
N GLY A 85 -17.44 9.24 -15.23
CA GLY A 85 -18.58 8.77 -16.02
C GLY A 85 -18.31 7.55 -16.88
N ASP A 86 -17.03 7.24 -17.14
CA ASP A 86 -16.56 6.08 -17.92
C ASP A 86 -16.49 4.81 -17.04
N TYR A 87 -16.70 3.63 -17.64
CA TYR A 87 -16.61 2.34 -16.96
C TYR A 87 -15.30 1.63 -17.29
N TYR A 88 -14.64 1.10 -16.26
CA TYR A 88 -13.38 0.37 -16.39
C TYR A 88 -13.49 -0.97 -15.69
N LEU A 89 -13.10 -2.04 -16.38
CA LEU A 89 -12.89 -3.35 -15.76
C LEU A 89 -11.49 -3.40 -15.14
N CYS A 90 -11.36 -4.01 -13.97
CA CYS A 90 -10.09 -4.15 -13.24
C CYS A 90 -9.90 -5.56 -12.64
N THR A 91 -8.62 -5.85 -12.37
CA THR A 91 -8.15 -6.92 -11.48
C THR A 91 -7.06 -6.32 -10.58
N GLU A 92 -6.27 -7.13 -9.89
CA GLU A 92 -5.18 -6.68 -9.01
C GLU A 92 -3.90 -6.29 -9.77
N THR A 93 -3.98 -6.10 -11.09
CA THR A 93 -2.87 -5.62 -11.94
C THR A 93 -3.01 -4.13 -12.23
N ASN A 94 -1.96 -3.53 -12.78
CA ASN A 94 -1.96 -2.12 -13.18
C ASN A 94 -2.77 -1.84 -14.47
N PHE A 95 -3.33 -2.86 -15.11
CA PHE A 95 -4.14 -2.72 -16.31
C PHE A 95 -5.62 -2.54 -15.94
N MET A 96 -6.23 -1.49 -16.50
CA MET A 96 -7.68 -1.31 -16.47
C MET A 96 -8.18 -1.17 -17.91
N ASN A 97 -9.20 -1.95 -18.27
CA ASN A 97 -9.79 -1.92 -19.60
C ASN A 97 -11.05 -1.04 -19.58
N LYS A 98 -11.04 0.07 -20.32
CA LYS A 98 -12.25 0.88 -20.49
C LYS A 98 -13.25 0.14 -21.38
N VAL A 99 -14.51 0.10 -20.97
CA VAL A 99 -15.59 -0.55 -21.71
C VAL A 99 -16.72 0.45 -21.97
N ASP A 100 -17.25 0.43 -23.19
CA ASP A 100 -18.52 1.09 -23.50
C ASP A 100 -19.66 0.24 -22.93
N ILE A 101 -20.50 0.82 -22.07
CA ILE A 101 -21.52 0.03 -21.34
C ILE A 101 -22.71 -0.36 -22.23
N GLU A 102 -22.92 0.33 -23.35
CA GLU A 102 -24.01 0.04 -24.29
C GLU A 102 -23.59 -1.06 -25.27
N THR A 103 -22.34 -1.04 -25.75
CA THR A 103 -21.84 -2.04 -26.72
C THR A 103 -21.07 -3.19 -26.08
N LEU A 104 -20.63 -3.04 -24.83
CA LEU A 104 -19.70 -3.93 -24.11
C LEU A 104 -18.34 -4.11 -24.79
N GLU A 105 -18.01 -3.27 -25.76
CA GLU A 105 -16.73 -3.32 -26.45
C GLU A 105 -15.65 -2.63 -25.63
N LYS A 106 -14.45 -3.23 -25.63
CA LYS A 106 -13.25 -2.57 -25.11
C LYS A 106 -12.96 -1.36 -25.99
N THR A 107 -12.87 -0.20 -25.36
CA THR A 107 -12.44 1.02 -26.04
C THR A 107 -10.93 1.21 -25.85
N GLU A 108 -10.21 1.62 -26.90
CA GLU A 108 -8.76 1.88 -26.84
C GLU A 108 -8.37 3.13 -26.03
N LYS A 109 -9.30 3.71 -25.26
CA LYS A 109 -8.97 4.87 -24.43
C LYS A 109 -8.03 4.40 -23.31
N LEU A 110 -6.74 4.45 -23.62
CA LEU A 110 -5.64 4.29 -22.68
C LEU A 110 -5.94 5.17 -21.47
N LEU A 111 -5.61 4.67 -20.28
CA LEU A 111 -5.58 5.52 -19.10
C LEU A 111 -4.78 6.80 -19.45
N PRO A 112 -5.23 8.00 -19.03
CA PRO A 112 -4.75 9.28 -19.53
C PRO A 112 -3.22 9.54 -19.43
N GLY A 113 -2.47 8.66 -18.75
CA GLY A 113 -1.02 8.58 -18.87
C GLY A 113 -0.46 7.37 -18.14
N ARG A 114 0.67 6.84 -18.63
CA ARG A 114 1.54 5.95 -17.84
C ARG A 114 2.61 6.81 -17.19
N TYR A 115 2.68 6.77 -15.87
CA TYR A 115 3.66 7.50 -15.08
C TYR A 115 4.70 6.54 -14.53
N TYR A 116 5.95 7.01 -14.48
CA TYR A 116 7.09 6.25 -14.02
C TYR A 116 7.70 6.97 -12.84
N SER A 117 8.35 6.24 -11.94
CA SER A 117 9.11 6.84 -10.84
C SER A 117 10.25 5.93 -10.44
N LYS A 118 11.09 6.40 -9.53
CA LYS A 118 12.06 5.57 -8.84
C LYS A 118 11.30 4.42 -8.13
N PRO A 119 11.81 3.19 -8.13
CA PRO A 119 11.16 2.08 -7.44
C PRO A 119 11.01 2.37 -5.94
N PHE A 120 9.84 2.06 -5.40
CA PHE A 120 9.53 2.07 -3.97
C PHE A 120 8.47 0.99 -3.69
N VAL A 121 8.29 0.66 -2.43
CA VAL A 121 7.20 -0.19 -1.93
C VAL A 121 6.25 0.68 -1.12
N THR A 122 4.96 0.44 -1.25
CA THR A 122 3.95 1.09 -0.40
C THR A 122 2.94 0.04 0.02
N PHE A 123 2.48 0.11 1.26
CA PHE A 123 1.36 -0.69 1.74
C PHE A 123 0.09 0.16 1.81
N HIS A 124 0.21 1.38 2.35
CA HIS A 124 -0.93 2.23 2.63
C HIS A 124 -0.86 3.56 1.88
N GLN A 125 -1.94 3.85 1.16
CA GLN A 125 -2.24 5.18 0.67
C GLN A 125 -2.78 6.05 1.80
N ILE A 126 -2.32 7.29 1.87
CA ILE A 126 -2.78 8.28 2.84
C ILE A 126 -4.08 8.93 2.35
N ASN A 127 -4.03 9.53 1.15
CA ASN A 127 -5.20 10.11 0.47
C ASN A 127 -4.89 10.29 -1.03
N ALA A 128 -5.90 10.55 -1.85
CA ALA A 128 -5.73 11.09 -3.19
C ALA A 128 -6.82 12.12 -3.49
N PHE A 129 -6.52 13.14 -4.30
CA PHE A 129 -7.48 14.17 -4.68
C PHE A 129 -7.11 14.84 -6.01
N GLU A 130 -8.07 15.54 -6.62
CA GLU A 130 -7.85 16.32 -7.84
C GLU A 130 -7.62 17.81 -7.51
N ASP A 131 -6.64 18.46 -8.17
CA ASP A 131 -6.43 19.92 -8.15
C ASP A 131 -5.82 20.37 -9.48
N GLN A 132 -6.35 21.43 -10.08
CA GLN A 132 -5.86 22.05 -11.34
C GLN A 132 -5.49 21.06 -12.46
N GLY A 133 -6.31 20.02 -12.68
CA GLY A 133 -6.08 19.04 -13.75
C GLY A 133 -5.02 17.99 -13.42
N CYS A 134 -4.57 17.90 -12.17
CA CYS A 134 -3.71 16.84 -11.67
C CYS A 134 -4.45 15.94 -10.67
N VAL A 135 -4.02 14.69 -10.58
CA VAL A 135 -4.29 13.81 -9.43
C VAL A 135 -3.09 13.86 -8.50
N ILE A 136 -3.32 14.18 -7.24
CA ILE A 136 -2.33 14.18 -6.18
C ILE A 136 -2.53 12.89 -5.38
N ILE A 137 -1.46 12.14 -5.15
CA ILE A 137 -1.49 10.88 -4.39
C ILE A 137 -0.44 10.95 -3.29
N ASP A 138 -0.89 10.80 -2.05
CA ASP A 138 -0.03 10.77 -0.87
C ASP A 138 0.06 9.33 -0.37
N LEU A 139 1.27 8.81 -0.22
CA LEU A 139 1.57 7.39 0.06
C LEU A 139 2.57 7.25 1.20
N CYS A 140 2.44 6.21 2.02
CA CYS A 140 3.53 5.74 2.89
C CYS A 140 4.48 4.86 2.07
N CYS A 141 5.70 5.33 1.82
CA CYS A 141 6.64 4.72 0.89
C CYS A 141 7.93 4.25 1.57
N GLN A 142 8.40 3.09 1.15
CA GLN A 142 9.64 2.43 1.56
C GLN A 142 10.55 2.27 0.35
N ASP A 143 11.86 2.48 0.52
CA ASP A 143 12.81 2.43 -0.61
C ASP A 143 13.20 1.01 -1.04
N ASN A 144 12.76 -0.02 -0.32
CA ASN A 144 12.94 -1.42 -0.69
C ASN A 144 11.86 -2.33 -0.08
N GLY A 145 11.75 -3.56 -0.57
CA GLY A 145 10.73 -4.54 -0.14
C GLY A 145 11.13 -5.48 0.99
N ARG A 146 12.24 -5.25 1.69
CA ARG A 146 12.75 -6.16 2.73
C ARG A 146 11.83 -6.27 3.96
N THR A 147 10.90 -5.35 4.11
CA THR A 147 9.94 -5.32 5.22
C THR A 147 9.14 -6.61 5.37
N LEU A 148 8.83 -7.32 4.27
CA LEU A 148 8.16 -8.63 4.34
C LEU A 148 9.05 -9.71 5.00
N GLU A 149 10.38 -9.66 4.83
CA GLU A 149 11.30 -10.59 5.48
C GLU A 149 11.47 -10.27 6.97
N VAL A 150 11.45 -8.98 7.31
CA VAL A 150 11.57 -8.48 8.69
C VAL A 150 10.43 -9.01 9.57
N TYR A 151 9.20 -9.08 9.04
CA TYR A 151 8.01 -9.50 9.78
C TYR A 151 7.79 -11.02 9.90
N GLN A 152 8.84 -11.82 9.64
CA GLN A 152 8.88 -13.20 10.08
C GLN A 152 8.88 -13.29 11.62
N LEU A 153 8.06 -14.18 12.18
CA LEU A 153 7.91 -14.35 13.63
C LEU A 153 9.21 -14.73 14.33
N GLN A 154 10.13 -15.43 13.65
CA GLN A 154 11.47 -15.71 14.19
C GLN A 154 12.29 -14.45 14.43
N ASN A 155 12.12 -13.42 13.59
CA ASN A 155 12.78 -12.13 13.74
C ASN A 155 12.12 -11.31 14.85
N LEU A 156 10.78 -11.26 14.88
CA LEU A 156 10.01 -10.54 15.89
C LEU A 156 10.16 -11.09 17.32
N ARG A 157 10.62 -12.34 17.46
CA ARG A 157 10.89 -12.99 18.76
C ARG A 157 12.33 -12.81 19.25
N LYS A 158 13.20 -12.17 18.47
CA LYS A 158 14.56 -11.82 18.93
C LYS A 158 14.49 -10.76 20.03
N ALA A 159 15.56 -10.67 20.81
CA ALA A 159 15.73 -9.67 21.87
C ALA A 159 17.18 -9.15 21.88
N GLY A 160 17.39 -7.99 22.51
CA GLY A 160 18.70 -7.34 22.59
C GLY A 160 19.28 -7.05 21.21
N GLU A 161 20.59 -7.21 21.06
CA GLU A 161 21.33 -6.90 19.83
C GLU A 161 20.76 -7.59 18.58
N GLY A 162 20.21 -8.80 18.72
CA GLY A 162 19.61 -9.53 17.60
C GLY A 162 18.34 -8.87 17.07
N LEU A 163 17.57 -8.19 17.93
CA LEU A 163 16.40 -7.41 17.53
C LEU A 163 16.83 -6.07 16.90
N ASP A 164 17.86 -5.43 17.45
CA ASP A 164 18.40 -4.18 16.93
C ASP A 164 18.92 -4.34 15.49
N GLN A 165 19.61 -5.46 15.21
CA GLN A 165 20.05 -5.80 13.85
C GLN A 165 18.88 -5.96 12.87
N VAL A 166 17.78 -6.59 13.31
CA VAL A 166 16.58 -6.72 12.48
C VAL A 166 15.96 -5.35 12.23
N TYR A 167 15.76 -4.54 13.27
CA TYR A 167 15.20 -3.20 13.14
C TYR A 167 16.01 -2.32 12.20
N ASN A 168 17.35 -2.29 12.35
CA ASN A 168 18.23 -1.50 11.50
C ASN A 168 18.27 -1.97 10.04
N SER A 169 17.83 -3.20 9.76
CA SER A 169 17.71 -3.72 8.39
C SER A 169 16.38 -3.39 7.72
N ALA A 170 15.37 -2.96 8.50
CA ALA A 170 14.03 -2.67 8.00
C ALA A 170 14.00 -1.36 7.21
N ALA A 171 13.26 -1.36 6.09
CA ALA A 171 13.00 -0.13 5.36
C ALA A 171 11.99 0.72 6.16
N LYS A 172 12.38 1.97 6.45
CA LYS A 172 11.48 2.95 7.05
C LYS A 172 10.47 3.42 6.00
N SER A 173 9.24 3.64 6.43
CA SER A 173 8.17 4.17 5.58
C SER A 173 8.03 5.67 5.80
N PHE A 174 7.98 6.45 4.72
CA PHE A 174 7.89 7.91 4.77
C PHE A 174 6.75 8.42 3.88
N PRO A 175 6.02 9.46 4.29
CA PRO A 175 4.91 10.00 3.54
C PRO A 175 5.43 10.82 2.35
N ARG A 176 5.06 10.39 1.14
CA ARG A 176 5.49 10.98 -0.13
C ARG A 176 4.30 11.36 -0.98
N ARG A 177 4.36 12.55 -1.58
CA ARG A 177 3.38 13.10 -2.50
C ARG A 177 3.83 12.96 -3.94
N PHE A 178 2.96 12.38 -4.76
CA PHE A 178 3.10 12.32 -6.21
C PHE A 178 2.02 13.17 -6.87
N VAL A 179 2.36 13.78 -8.00
CA VAL A 179 1.44 14.61 -8.79
C VAL A 179 1.40 14.09 -10.22
N LEU A 180 0.20 13.74 -10.69
CA LEU A 180 -0.05 13.10 -11.97
C LEU A 180 -0.94 14.00 -12.85
N PRO A 181 -0.37 14.77 -13.81
CA PRO A 181 -1.14 15.65 -14.69
C PRO A 181 -2.03 14.88 -15.67
N LEU A 182 -3.35 15.06 -15.58
CA LEU A 182 -4.31 14.25 -16.33
C LEU A 182 -4.34 14.52 -17.84
N ASN A 183 -3.92 15.70 -18.27
CA ASN A 183 -3.97 16.14 -19.65
C ASN A 183 -2.56 16.43 -20.17
N VAL A 184 -1.79 15.38 -20.47
CA VAL A 184 -0.47 15.54 -21.10
C VAL A 184 -0.62 15.59 -22.62
N SER A 185 -0.28 16.74 -23.21
CA SER A 185 -0.24 16.89 -24.67
C SER A 185 0.93 16.09 -25.27
N LEU A 186 0.73 15.48 -26.44
CA LEU A 186 1.83 14.88 -27.21
C LEU A 186 2.93 15.90 -27.53
N ASN A 187 2.54 17.17 -27.73
CA ASN A 187 3.45 18.28 -28.01
C ASN A 187 4.01 18.95 -26.74
N ALA A 188 3.78 18.37 -25.56
CA ALA A 188 4.34 18.91 -24.33
C ALA A 188 5.88 18.97 -24.43
N PRO A 189 6.49 20.07 -23.95
CA PRO A 189 7.94 20.23 -23.97
C PRO A 189 8.62 19.15 -23.12
N GLU A 190 9.75 18.66 -23.61
CA GLU A 190 10.60 17.73 -22.87
C GLU A 190 11.39 18.47 -21.80
N GLY A 191 11.64 17.82 -20.67
CA GLY A 191 12.45 18.38 -19.58
C GLY A 191 11.70 19.36 -18.64
N ASP A 192 10.58 19.92 -19.07
CA ASP A 192 9.77 20.81 -18.24
C ASP A 192 8.82 20.04 -17.30
N ASN A 193 8.55 20.62 -16.13
CA ASN A 193 7.54 20.09 -15.22
C ASN A 193 6.13 20.36 -15.78
N LEU A 194 5.37 19.29 -15.97
CA LEU A 194 4.00 19.33 -16.50
C LEU A 194 2.94 19.65 -15.43
N SER A 195 3.33 19.66 -14.15
CA SER A 195 2.44 20.06 -13.05
C SER A 195 2.32 21.59 -12.95
N PRO A 196 1.10 22.16 -12.96
CA PRO A 196 0.88 23.58 -12.72
C PRO A 196 0.86 23.96 -11.23
N LEU A 197 0.99 22.99 -10.32
CA LEU A 197 0.80 23.21 -8.89
C LEU A 197 2.01 23.90 -8.26
N SER A 198 1.82 25.10 -7.69
CA SER A 198 2.89 25.90 -7.10
C SER A 198 3.24 25.55 -5.65
N TYR A 199 2.40 24.75 -4.96
CA TYR A 199 2.53 24.47 -3.53
C TYR A 199 3.27 23.17 -3.20
N THR A 200 3.77 22.46 -4.21
CA THR A 200 4.41 21.14 -4.08
C THR A 200 5.69 21.12 -4.90
N SER A 201 6.73 20.49 -4.37
CA SER A 201 7.96 20.22 -5.13
C SER A 201 7.89 18.95 -5.99
N ALA A 202 6.83 18.14 -5.85
CA ALA A 202 6.59 16.98 -6.69
C ALA A 202 6.43 17.41 -8.16
N SER A 203 7.04 16.65 -9.06
CA SER A 203 7.09 17.00 -10.49
C SER A 203 6.74 15.80 -11.35
N ALA A 204 6.28 16.09 -12.56
CA ALA A 204 6.04 15.11 -13.61
C ALA A 204 6.68 15.65 -14.90
N VAL A 205 7.74 15.02 -15.37
CA VAL A 205 8.57 15.54 -16.47
C VAL A 205 8.55 14.56 -17.63
N LYS A 206 8.22 15.06 -18.82
CA LYS A 206 8.30 14.27 -20.06
C LYS A 206 9.76 14.06 -20.44
N GLN A 207 10.15 12.80 -20.62
CA GLN A 207 11.47 12.38 -21.08
C GLN A 207 11.51 12.28 -22.61
N ALA A 208 12.72 12.21 -23.17
CA ALA A 208 12.96 12.10 -24.62
C ALA A 208 12.35 10.83 -25.25
N ASP A 209 12.15 9.77 -24.46
CA ASP A 209 11.48 8.54 -24.90
C ASP A 209 9.93 8.62 -24.83
N GLY A 210 9.39 9.78 -24.48
CA GLY A 210 7.96 10.04 -24.34
C GLY A 210 7.36 9.61 -23.00
N THR A 211 8.13 8.99 -22.10
CA THR A 211 7.64 8.62 -20.77
C THR A 211 7.48 9.84 -19.87
N ILE A 212 6.53 9.77 -18.93
CA ILE A 212 6.34 10.81 -17.91
C ILE A 212 6.95 10.33 -16.61
N TRP A 213 8.06 10.95 -16.22
CA TRP A 213 8.81 10.61 -15.01
C TRP A 213 8.40 11.50 -13.84
N CYS A 214 7.91 10.90 -12.77
CA CYS A 214 7.44 11.55 -11.56
C CYS A 214 8.49 11.51 -10.46
N SER A 215 8.77 12.68 -9.88
CA SER A 215 9.55 12.83 -8.65
C SER A 215 8.62 13.27 -7.54
N HIS A 216 8.77 12.66 -6.36
CA HIS A 216 7.90 12.92 -5.23
C HIS A 216 8.33 14.16 -4.41
N GLU A 217 7.40 14.73 -3.67
CA GLU A 217 7.67 15.61 -2.53
C GLU A 217 7.60 14.80 -1.22
N ASN A 218 8.55 15.00 -0.30
CA ASN A 218 8.43 14.46 1.05
C ASN A 218 7.45 15.33 1.86
N LEU A 219 6.50 14.70 2.56
CA LEU A 219 5.51 15.38 3.41
C LEU A 219 5.95 15.52 4.88
N HIS A 220 7.25 15.45 5.12
CA HIS A 220 7.86 15.51 6.44
C HIS A 220 9.21 16.23 6.38
N GLN A 221 9.74 16.61 7.54
CA GLN A 221 11.12 17.09 7.70
C GLN A 221 11.99 15.96 8.28
N GLU A 222 13.26 16.25 8.59
CA GLU A 222 14.19 15.26 9.18
C GLU A 222 13.74 14.73 10.55
N ASP A 223 12.76 15.38 11.20
CA ASP A 223 12.19 14.96 12.48
C ASP A 223 11.52 13.58 12.41
N LEU A 224 10.88 13.22 11.29
CA LEU A 224 10.22 11.93 11.16
C LEU A 224 11.20 10.74 11.07
N GLU A 225 12.45 10.99 10.67
CA GLU A 225 13.47 9.94 10.67
C GLU A 225 13.80 9.44 12.08
N LYS A 226 13.70 10.34 13.08
CA LYS A 226 13.88 10.06 14.51
C LYS A 226 12.73 9.26 15.09
N GLU A 227 11.55 9.36 14.48
CA GLU A 227 10.37 8.54 14.80
C GLU A 227 10.35 7.20 14.05
N GLY A 228 11.41 6.87 13.31
CA GLY A 228 11.52 5.59 12.59
C GLY A 228 10.60 5.47 11.37
N GLY A 229 10.05 6.59 10.89
CA GLY A 229 9.06 6.62 9.81
C GLY A 229 7.62 6.61 10.33
N ILE A 230 6.67 6.44 9.41
CA ILE A 230 5.24 6.44 9.72
C ILE A 230 4.47 5.45 8.84
N GLU A 231 3.58 4.70 9.47
CA GLU A 231 2.67 3.77 8.79
C GLU A 231 1.27 3.79 9.42
N PHE A 232 0.35 3.03 8.82
CA PHE A 232 -1.06 2.98 9.20
C PHE A 232 -1.73 4.37 9.18
N PRO A 233 -1.64 5.09 8.05
CA PRO A 233 -2.18 6.43 7.95
C PRO A 233 -3.72 6.44 8.08
N GLN A 234 -4.21 7.46 8.75
CA GLN A 234 -5.63 7.77 8.90
C GLN A 234 -5.86 9.28 8.72
N ILE A 235 -6.96 9.64 8.09
CA ILE A 235 -7.42 11.02 7.95
C ILE A 235 -8.82 11.15 8.53
N TYR A 236 -9.35 12.37 8.62
CA TYR A 236 -10.80 12.54 8.82
C TYR A 236 -11.54 12.18 7.53
N TYR A 237 -11.69 10.87 7.34
CA TYR A 237 -12.04 10.26 6.06
C TYR A 237 -13.39 10.72 5.53
N ASP A 238 -14.41 10.79 6.40
CA ASP A 238 -15.77 11.19 6.03
C ASP A 238 -15.85 12.56 5.35
N GLN A 239 -14.96 13.49 5.73
CA GLN A 239 -14.95 14.84 5.18
C GLN A 239 -13.95 15.01 4.03
N PHE A 240 -12.79 14.35 4.12
CA PHE A 240 -11.62 14.69 3.31
C PHE A 240 -11.09 13.56 2.41
N SER A 241 -11.70 12.36 2.43
CA SER A 241 -11.39 11.34 1.44
C SER A 241 -11.68 11.87 0.03
N GLY A 242 -10.73 11.72 -0.89
CA GLY A 242 -10.89 12.22 -2.26
C GLY A 242 -10.70 13.73 -2.41
N LYS A 243 -10.44 14.46 -1.33
CA LYS A 243 -10.40 15.93 -1.30
C LYS A 243 -9.10 16.46 -0.71
N LYS A 244 -8.77 17.70 -1.07
CA LYS A 244 -7.63 18.43 -0.51
C LYS A 244 -7.76 18.53 1.01
N TYR A 245 -6.67 18.23 1.72
CA TYR A 245 -6.65 18.04 3.16
C TYR A 245 -5.36 18.61 3.76
N HIS A 246 -5.33 18.74 5.10
CA HIS A 246 -4.18 19.34 5.82
C HIS A 246 -3.48 18.37 6.76
N PHE A 247 -4.18 17.37 7.30
CA PHE A 247 -3.62 16.51 8.33
C PHE A 247 -3.92 15.05 8.07
N PHE A 248 -2.92 14.20 8.34
CA PHE A 248 -3.13 12.78 8.59
C PHE A 248 -2.48 12.38 9.93
N TYR A 249 -2.86 11.21 10.40
CA TYR A 249 -2.40 10.60 11.63
C TYR A 249 -1.81 9.23 11.29
N GLY A 250 -0.80 8.78 12.00
CA GLY A 250 -0.24 7.45 11.82
C GLY A 250 0.53 6.99 13.05
N CYS A 251 1.08 5.78 12.97
CA CYS A 251 1.95 5.25 14.00
C CYS A 251 3.41 5.51 13.63
N GLY A 252 4.21 6.00 14.57
CA GLY A 252 5.67 6.02 14.47
C GLY A 252 6.26 4.63 14.77
N PHE A 253 7.42 4.34 14.20
CA PHE A 253 8.07 3.02 14.22
C PHE A 253 9.52 3.13 14.66
N ARG A 254 9.77 3.70 15.85
CA ARG A 254 11.12 3.65 16.44
C ARG A 254 11.53 2.23 16.81
N HIS A 255 10.58 1.30 16.75
CA HIS A 255 10.72 -0.14 16.86
C HIS A 255 9.99 -0.85 15.71
N LEU A 256 10.11 -2.17 15.62
CA LEU A 256 9.39 -3.01 14.64
C LEU A 256 7.86 -3.01 14.83
N VAL A 257 7.36 -2.46 15.93
CA VAL A 257 5.93 -2.27 16.17
C VAL A 257 5.69 -0.79 16.42
N GLY A 258 4.51 -0.32 16.04
CA GLY A 258 4.14 1.07 16.25
C GLY A 258 4.20 1.46 17.73
N ASP A 259 4.95 2.50 18.05
CA ASP A 259 5.27 2.88 19.43
C ASP A 259 4.89 4.33 19.78
N SER A 260 4.53 5.13 18.78
CA SER A 260 4.01 6.49 18.95
C SER A 260 2.81 6.75 18.03
N LEU A 261 2.00 7.75 18.38
CA LEU A 261 0.99 8.32 17.50
C LEU A 261 1.49 9.67 17.03
N ILE A 262 1.46 9.90 15.71
CA ILE A 262 2.00 11.10 15.08
C ILE A 262 0.89 11.76 14.27
N LYS A 263 0.74 13.07 14.44
CA LYS A 263 -0.05 13.91 13.53
C LYS A 263 0.91 14.65 12.60
N VAL A 264 0.66 14.57 11.29
CA VAL A 264 1.46 15.24 10.26
C VAL A 264 0.65 16.36 9.61
N ASP A 265 1.22 17.55 9.54
CA ASP A 265 0.74 18.66 8.71
C ASP A 265 1.33 18.54 7.30
N VAL A 266 0.52 18.18 6.30
CA VAL A 266 1.01 17.95 4.92
C VAL A 266 1.33 19.23 4.15
N VAL A 267 0.98 20.39 4.69
CA VAL A 267 1.29 21.70 4.09
C VAL A 267 2.62 22.20 4.64
N ASN A 268 2.74 22.23 5.96
CA ASN A 268 3.93 22.75 6.66
C ASN A 268 5.02 21.68 6.88
N LYS A 269 4.70 20.40 6.65
CA LYS A 269 5.58 19.24 6.83
C LYS A 269 6.06 19.06 8.27
N THR A 270 5.25 19.47 9.23
CA THR A 270 5.58 19.43 10.68
C THR A 270 4.83 18.30 11.39
N LEU A 271 5.43 17.82 12.48
CA LEU A 271 4.89 16.75 13.32
C LEU A 271 4.34 17.30 14.64
N LYS A 272 3.31 16.65 15.17
CA LYS A 272 2.79 16.85 16.54
C LYS A 272 2.42 15.53 17.19
#